data_AF-A0A1H0SH41-F1
#
_entry.id   AF-A0A1H0SH41-F1
#
_cell.length_a   1.000
_cell.length_b   1.000
_cell.length_c   1.000
_cell.angle_alpha   90.00
_cell.angle_beta   90.00
_cell.angle_gamma   90.00
#
_symmetry.space_group_name_H-M   'P 1'
#
loop_
_entity.id
_entity.type
_entity.pdbx_description
1 polymer ?
#
loop_
_entity_poly.entity_id
_entity_poly.type
_entity_poly.pdbx_seq_one_letter_code
_entity_poly.pdbx_strand_id
1 'polypeptide(L)'
;MTDTLAELSAAGVSLWLDDLSRQRLHSGNLKDLISSKHIVGVTTNPSIFAAALADGESYQIQADELAARGASVDDAVRAMTTDDVRDACDLFSALYESTGGRDGRVSIEVEPGLAHDTDGTVAQAKELSKIVDRPNVLIKIPATLAGLPAITATLAEGISVNVTLIFSLERYEGVIDAFVAGITKARENGHDISKIHSVASFFVSRVDTEIDARLSKIGTDEANALKGRAAIANARLAYQLFEQKFAGAKWSELAAAGANPQRPLWASTGVKDPNYDDTQYVVELVAPNTVNTAPEKTIDAVADHGVIRGNTIQGTYGAASATFSALEAVGVDLPDVFAVLESEGVDKFVKSWEELQATVAKSLAS
;
A
#
# COMPACT_ATOMS: atom_id res chain seq x y z
N MET A 1 -17.34 21.34 15.79
CA MET A 1 -16.73 20.00 15.95
C MET A 1 -15.36 20.08 15.33
N THR A 2 -14.36 19.49 15.96
CA THR A 2 -13.01 19.34 15.41
C THR A 2 -13.08 18.37 14.22
N ASP A 3 -12.32 18.66 13.16
CA ASP A 3 -12.20 17.78 12.00
C ASP A 3 -11.01 16.84 12.24
N THR A 4 -11.29 15.65 12.76
CA THR A 4 -10.27 14.67 13.17
C THR A 4 -9.36 14.26 12.01
N LEU A 5 -9.89 14.17 10.79
CA LEU A 5 -9.12 13.80 9.61
C LEU A 5 -8.21 14.96 9.14
N ALA A 6 -8.64 16.20 9.31
CA ALA A 6 -7.77 17.36 9.13
C ALA A 6 -6.64 17.39 10.17
N GLU A 7 -6.91 17.04 11.42
CA GLU A 7 -5.87 16.94 12.47
C GLU A 7 -4.84 15.85 12.15
N LEU A 8 -5.29 14.69 11.65
CA LEU A 8 -4.42 13.62 11.18
C LEU A 8 -3.50 14.10 10.04
N SER A 9 -4.09 14.81 9.07
CA SER A 9 -3.35 15.42 7.95
C SER A 9 -2.32 16.45 8.44
N ALA A 10 -2.72 17.30 9.38
CA ALA A 10 -1.84 18.32 9.99
C ALA A 10 -0.68 17.69 10.79
N ALA A 11 -0.88 16.49 11.35
CA ALA A 11 0.17 15.72 12.01
C ALA A 11 1.18 15.07 11.03
N GLY A 12 0.97 15.23 9.71
CA GLY A 12 1.91 14.81 8.66
C GLY A 12 1.63 13.43 8.07
N VAL A 13 0.43 12.89 8.28
CA VAL A 13 -0.04 11.62 7.71
C VAL A 13 -0.96 11.91 6.52
N SER A 14 -0.61 11.42 5.33
CA SER A 14 -1.55 11.47 4.19
C SER A 14 -2.51 10.29 4.27
N LEU A 15 -3.81 10.55 4.18
CA LEU A 15 -4.84 9.52 4.21
C LEU A 15 -5.24 9.10 2.79
N TRP A 16 -5.05 7.83 2.48
CA TRP A 16 -5.41 7.23 1.19
C TRP A 16 -6.57 6.24 1.39
N LEU A 17 -7.39 6.11 0.35
CA LEU A 17 -8.48 5.13 0.30
C LEU A 17 -7.95 3.81 -0.27
N ASP A 18 -8.17 2.71 0.46
CA ASP A 18 -7.86 1.35 0.00
C ASP A 18 -9.05 0.72 -0.74
N ASP A 19 -9.51 1.40 -1.79
CA ASP A 19 -10.64 1.01 -2.64
C ASP A 19 -10.65 1.84 -3.93
N LEU A 20 -11.04 1.22 -5.05
CA LEU A 20 -11.36 1.89 -6.30
C LEU A 20 -12.38 1.07 -7.08
N SER A 21 -13.47 1.72 -7.49
CA SER A 21 -14.44 1.14 -8.42
C SER A 21 -14.95 2.20 -9.37
N ARG A 22 -15.37 1.76 -10.55
CA ARG A 22 -16.02 2.61 -11.56
C ARG A 22 -17.26 3.31 -11.02
N GLN A 23 -18.03 2.61 -10.19
CA GLN A 23 -19.20 3.18 -9.52
C GLN A 23 -18.82 4.39 -8.65
N ARG A 24 -17.73 4.32 -7.88
CA ARG A 24 -17.26 5.44 -7.04
C ARG A 24 -16.78 6.64 -7.87
N LEU A 25 -16.14 6.37 -9.01
CA LEU A 25 -15.71 7.41 -9.95
C LEU A 25 -16.90 8.14 -10.56
N HIS A 26 -17.87 7.40 -11.10
CA HIS A 26 -18.99 7.97 -11.86
C HIS A 26 -20.09 8.56 -11.00
N SER A 27 -20.31 8.05 -9.77
CA SER A 27 -21.31 8.58 -8.85
C SER A 27 -20.91 9.92 -8.20
N GLY A 28 -19.64 10.31 -8.30
CA GLY A 28 -19.08 11.46 -7.59
C GLY A 28 -18.59 11.14 -6.17
N ASN A 29 -18.82 9.92 -5.67
CA ASN A 29 -18.40 9.52 -4.32
C ASN A 29 -16.91 9.76 -4.06
N LEU A 30 -16.01 9.38 -4.98
CA LEU A 30 -14.57 9.58 -4.76
C LEU A 30 -14.21 11.07 -4.66
N LYS A 31 -14.87 11.93 -5.45
CA LYS A 31 -14.71 13.39 -5.37
C LYS A 31 -15.19 13.93 -4.02
N ASP A 32 -16.30 13.41 -3.52
CA ASP A 32 -16.82 13.78 -2.21
C ASP A 32 -15.86 13.34 -1.10
N LEU A 33 -15.25 12.15 -1.18
CA LEU A 33 -14.26 11.69 -0.21
C LEU A 33 -12.99 12.55 -0.19
N ILE A 34 -12.51 12.99 -1.36
CA ILE A 34 -11.38 13.92 -1.46
C ILE A 34 -11.69 15.23 -0.71
N SER A 35 -12.88 15.79 -0.91
CA SER A 35 -13.25 17.11 -0.37
C SER A 35 -13.75 17.08 1.09
N SER A 36 -14.39 15.99 1.52
CA SER A 36 -15.03 15.89 2.84
C SER A 36 -14.26 15.05 3.85
N LYS A 37 -13.41 14.13 3.40
CA LYS A 37 -12.62 13.23 4.27
C LYS A 37 -11.10 13.37 4.07
N HIS A 38 -10.66 14.42 3.38
CA HIS A 38 -9.24 14.72 3.13
C HIS A 38 -8.48 13.55 2.48
N ILE A 39 -9.15 12.77 1.62
CA ILE A 39 -8.51 11.69 0.90
C ILE A 39 -7.58 12.26 -0.16
N VAL A 40 -6.31 11.86 -0.12
CA VAL A 40 -5.26 12.40 -0.97
C VAL A 40 -4.57 11.35 -1.84
N GLY A 41 -5.12 10.14 -1.93
CA GLY A 41 -4.65 9.09 -2.81
C GLY A 41 -5.50 7.84 -2.72
N VAL A 42 -5.26 6.90 -3.64
CA VAL A 42 -6.01 5.63 -3.74
C VAL A 42 -5.06 4.47 -4.01
N THR A 43 -5.34 3.32 -3.39
CA THR A 43 -4.70 2.04 -3.73
C THR A 43 -5.70 1.06 -4.31
N THR A 44 -5.25 0.29 -5.30
CA THR A 44 -5.94 -0.90 -5.77
C THR A 44 -5.15 -2.17 -5.41
N ASN A 45 -5.81 -3.31 -5.56
CA ASN A 45 -5.25 -4.65 -5.50
C ASN A 45 -6.22 -5.62 -6.19
N PRO A 46 -5.82 -6.87 -6.48
CA PRO A 46 -6.69 -7.85 -7.14
C PRO A 46 -8.04 -8.05 -6.45
N SER A 47 -8.08 -8.08 -5.12
CA SER A 47 -9.32 -8.28 -4.35
C SER A 47 -10.29 -7.10 -4.50
N ILE A 48 -9.78 -5.86 -4.54
CA ILE A 48 -10.58 -4.65 -4.77
C ILE A 48 -11.23 -4.72 -6.16
N PHE A 49 -10.46 -5.03 -7.20
CA PHE A 49 -11.02 -5.13 -8.55
C PHE A 49 -11.96 -6.32 -8.72
N ALA A 50 -11.67 -7.47 -8.11
CA ALA A 50 -12.59 -8.60 -8.10
C ALA A 50 -13.95 -8.22 -7.51
N ALA A 51 -13.96 -7.49 -6.39
CA ALA A 51 -15.18 -6.99 -5.78
C ALA A 51 -15.90 -5.93 -6.64
N ALA A 52 -15.15 -4.99 -7.22
CA ALA A 52 -15.71 -3.95 -8.09
C ALA A 52 -16.36 -4.53 -9.35
N LEU A 53 -15.69 -5.46 -10.03
CA LEU A 53 -16.18 -6.09 -11.27
C LEU A 53 -17.29 -7.11 -11.03
N ALA A 54 -17.44 -7.62 -9.81
CA ALA A 54 -18.60 -8.40 -9.44
C ALA A 54 -19.90 -7.57 -9.47
N ASP A 55 -19.82 -6.24 -9.30
CA ASP A 55 -20.92 -5.29 -9.53
C ASP A 55 -21.02 -4.95 -11.04
N GLY A 56 -21.43 -5.96 -11.80
CA GLY A 56 -21.29 -6.01 -13.26
C GLY A 56 -22.00 -4.90 -14.04
N GLU A 57 -23.02 -4.24 -13.49
CA GLU A 57 -23.76 -3.18 -14.20
C GLU A 57 -22.85 -2.02 -14.62
N SER A 58 -21.89 -1.64 -13.78
CA SER A 58 -20.99 -0.52 -14.06
C SER A 58 -19.94 -0.84 -15.14
N TYR A 59 -19.63 -2.13 -15.34
CA TYR A 59 -18.58 -2.59 -16.26
C TYR A 59 -19.13 -3.19 -17.57
N GLN A 60 -20.43 -3.50 -17.63
CA GLN A 60 -21.01 -4.28 -18.74
C GLN A 60 -20.79 -3.63 -20.11
N ILE A 61 -20.97 -2.31 -20.24
CA ILE A 61 -20.79 -1.61 -21.53
C ILE A 61 -19.38 -1.85 -22.10
N GLN A 62 -18.36 -1.71 -21.26
CA GLN A 62 -16.98 -1.92 -21.71
C GLN A 62 -16.69 -3.41 -21.96
N ALA A 63 -17.28 -4.31 -21.17
CA ALA A 63 -17.18 -5.75 -21.38
C ALA A 63 -17.73 -6.14 -22.76
N ASP A 64 -18.90 -5.63 -23.14
CA ASP A 64 -19.53 -5.88 -24.45
C ASP A 64 -18.65 -5.36 -25.59
N GLU A 65 -18.08 -4.16 -25.47
CA GLU A 65 -17.16 -3.59 -26.46
C GLU A 65 -15.86 -4.39 -26.61
N LEU A 66 -15.34 -4.93 -25.51
CA LEU A 66 -14.14 -5.77 -25.50
C LEU A 66 -14.44 -7.15 -26.09
N ALA A 67 -15.58 -7.75 -25.75
CA ALA A 67 -16.07 -9.01 -26.31
C ALA A 67 -16.29 -8.90 -27.82
N ALA A 68 -16.92 -7.82 -28.29
CA ALA A 68 -17.13 -7.56 -29.71
C ALA A 68 -15.82 -7.42 -30.51
N ARG A 69 -14.73 -7.02 -29.84
CA ARG A 69 -13.37 -6.94 -30.42
C ARG A 69 -12.58 -8.25 -30.29
N GLY A 70 -13.14 -9.28 -29.67
CA GLY A 70 -12.46 -10.55 -29.43
C GLY A 70 -11.32 -10.46 -28.43
N ALA A 71 -11.40 -9.54 -27.46
CA ALA A 71 -10.40 -9.39 -26.41
C ALA A 71 -10.27 -10.68 -25.58
N SER A 72 -9.04 -11.02 -25.18
CA SER A 72 -8.83 -12.06 -24.18
C SER A 72 -9.29 -11.58 -22.80
N VAL A 73 -9.45 -12.51 -21.85
CA VAL A 73 -9.78 -12.17 -20.45
C VAL A 73 -8.71 -11.24 -19.86
N ASP A 74 -7.43 -11.53 -20.11
CA ASP A 74 -6.32 -10.74 -19.58
C ASP A 74 -6.30 -9.32 -20.18
N ASP A 75 -6.55 -9.19 -21.49
CA ASP A 75 -6.65 -7.89 -22.14
C ASP A 75 -7.85 -7.10 -21.60
N ALA A 76 -8.97 -7.76 -21.32
CA ALA A 76 -10.16 -7.12 -20.79
C ALA A 76 -9.95 -6.65 -19.33
N VAL A 77 -9.39 -7.50 -18.47
CA VAL A 77 -9.01 -7.12 -17.10
C VAL A 77 -8.04 -5.93 -17.13
N ARG A 78 -7.01 -5.99 -17.98
CA ARG A 78 -6.02 -4.91 -18.10
C ARG A 78 -6.67 -3.61 -18.58
N ALA A 79 -7.51 -3.66 -19.61
CA ALA A 79 -8.21 -2.48 -20.12
C ALA A 79 -9.13 -1.85 -19.05
N MET A 80 -9.98 -2.65 -18.42
CA MET A 80 -10.93 -2.16 -17.41
C MET A 80 -10.22 -1.53 -16.20
N THR A 81 -9.20 -2.20 -15.67
CA THR A 81 -8.47 -1.74 -14.48
C THR A 81 -7.60 -0.52 -14.76
N THR A 82 -6.93 -0.46 -15.92
CA THR A 82 -6.11 0.70 -16.30
C THR A 82 -6.94 1.91 -16.68
N ASP A 83 -8.14 1.74 -17.25
CA ASP A 83 -9.05 2.84 -17.53
C ASP A 83 -9.57 3.47 -16.22
N ASP A 84 -10.03 2.66 -15.26
CA ASP A 84 -10.46 3.16 -13.94
C ASP A 84 -9.32 3.90 -13.21
N VAL A 85 -8.10 3.38 -13.28
CA VAL A 85 -6.91 4.01 -12.69
C VAL A 85 -6.56 5.32 -13.39
N ARG A 86 -6.69 5.38 -14.72
CA ARG A 86 -6.47 6.62 -15.49
C ARG A 86 -7.48 7.70 -15.11
N ASP A 87 -8.76 7.34 -14.99
CA ASP A 87 -9.82 8.26 -14.59
C ASP A 87 -9.62 8.76 -13.16
N ALA A 88 -9.21 7.88 -12.25
CA ALA A 88 -8.82 8.27 -10.89
C ALA A 88 -7.60 9.21 -10.90
N CYS A 89 -6.59 8.93 -11.72
CA CYS A 89 -5.42 9.81 -11.87
C CYS A 89 -5.84 11.20 -12.34
N ASP A 90 -6.77 11.30 -13.29
CA ASP A 90 -7.31 12.58 -13.78
C ASP A 90 -8.07 13.33 -12.67
N LEU A 91 -8.86 12.62 -11.86
CA LEU A 91 -9.54 13.22 -10.71
C LEU A 91 -8.57 13.78 -9.66
N PHE A 92 -7.43 13.13 -9.45
CA PHE A 92 -6.40 13.55 -8.49
C PHE A 92 -5.35 14.54 -9.05
N SER A 93 -5.42 14.89 -10.34
CA SER A 93 -4.41 15.70 -11.04
C SER A 93 -4.09 17.04 -10.34
N ALA A 94 -5.11 17.81 -9.97
CA ALA A 94 -4.92 19.10 -9.30
C ALA A 94 -4.24 18.95 -7.92
N LEU A 95 -4.55 17.86 -7.20
CA LEU A 95 -3.93 17.57 -5.91
C LEU A 95 -2.47 17.12 -6.09
N TYR A 96 -2.21 16.29 -7.10
CA TYR A 96 -0.86 15.91 -7.49
C TYR A 96 0.00 17.15 -7.78
N GLU A 97 -0.49 18.08 -8.60
CA GLU A 97 0.23 19.31 -8.93
C GLU A 97 0.48 20.20 -7.72
N SER A 98 -0.56 20.46 -6.91
CA SER A 98 -0.46 21.36 -5.74
C SER A 98 0.44 20.82 -4.63
N THR A 99 0.66 19.50 -4.58
CA THR A 99 1.54 18.85 -3.60
C THR A 99 2.95 18.58 -4.14
N GLY A 100 3.29 19.08 -5.35
CA GLY A 100 4.57 18.79 -5.99
C GLY A 100 4.77 17.31 -6.31
N GLY A 101 3.66 16.60 -6.50
CA GLY A 101 3.59 15.16 -6.68
C GLY A 101 3.64 14.35 -5.39
N ARG A 102 3.75 14.96 -4.21
CA ARG A 102 3.83 14.18 -2.96
C ARG A 102 2.62 13.28 -2.73
N ASP A 103 1.43 13.78 -3.03
CA ASP A 103 0.14 13.09 -2.93
C ASP A 103 -0.62 13.19 -4.27
N GLY A 104 -1.93 12.93 -4.27
CA GLY A 104 -2.74 12.81 -5.49
C GLY A 104 -2.40 11.57 -6.31
N ARG A 105 -1.98 10.49 -5.64
CA ARG A 105 -1.44 9.27 -6.26
C ARG A 105 -2.48 8.17 -6.36
N VAL A 106 -2.42 7.39 -7.44
CA VAL A 106 -3.26 6.20 -7.64
C VAL A 106 -2.38 4.99 -7.92
N SER A 107 -2.51 3.93 -7.15
CA SER A 107 -1.69 2.72 -7.32
C SER A 107 -2.41 1.64 -8.13
N ILE A 108 -1.72 1.04 -9.09
CA ILE A 108 -2.15 -0.16 -9.85
C ILE A 108 -1.11 -1.27 -9.67
N GLU A 109 -1.57 -2.48 -9.38
CA GLU A 109 -0.69 -3.62 -9.08
C GLU A 109 -0.35 -4.42 -10.33
N VAL A 110 0.90 -4.91 -10.40
CA VAL A 110 1.27 -5.96 -11.35
C VAL A 110 0.52 -7.25 -11.02
N GLU A 111 0.43 -8.14 -12.00
CA GLU A 111 -0.18 -9.46 -11.85
C GLU A 111 0.50 -10.24 -10.72
N PRO A 112 -0.27 -10.80 -9.76
CA PRO A 112 0.30 -11.54 -8.63
C PRO A 112 1.11 -12.77 -9.04
N GLY A 113 0.80 -13.37 -10.20
CA GLY A 113 1.56 -14.50 -10.75
C GLY A 113 3.02 -14.16 -11.08
N LEU A 114 3.34 -12.87 -11.23
CA LEU A 114 4.70 -12.38 -11.49
C LEU A 114 5.49 -12.10 -10.21
N ALA A 115 4.93 -12.31 -9.02
CA ALA A 115 5.58 -11.97 -7.74
C ALA A 115 6.96 -12.64 -7.55
N HIS A 116 7.26 -13.72 -8.25
CA HIS A 116 8.54 -14.42 -8.23
C HIS A 116 9.32 -14.33 -9.56
N ASP A 117 8.87 -13.50 -10.50
CA ASP A 117 9.50 -13.25 -11.79
C ASP A 117 9.92 -11.77 -11.90
N THR A 118 11.23 -11.52 -11.72
CA THR A 118 11.79 -10.18 -11.79
C THR A 118 11.59 -9.53 -13.17
N ASP A 119 11.91 -10.24 -14.25
CA ASP A 119 11.89 -9.67 -15.60
C ASP A 119 10.46 -9.45 -16.08
N GLY A 120 9.57 -10.41 -15.80
CA GLY A 120 8.13 -10.29 -16.05
C GLY A 120 7.51 -9.11 -15.30
N THR A 121 7.84 -8.94 -14.02
CA THR A 121 7.38 -7.80 -13.21
C THR A 121 7.83 -6.46 -13.81
N VAL A 122 9.10 -6.35 -14.23
CA VAL A 122 9.62 -5.11 -14.84
C VAL A 122 8.93 -4.82 -16.18
N ALA A 123 8.75 -5.83 -17.02
CA ALA A 123 8.09 -5.68 -18.30
C ALA A 123 6.65 -5.17 -18.12
N GLN A 124 5.90 -5.78 -17.20
CA GLN A 124 4.53 -5.37 -16.94
C GLN A 124 4.45 -4.00 -16.25
N ALA A 125 5.38 -3.67 -15.35
CA ALA A 125 5.42 -2.34 -14.75
C ALA A 125 5.56 -1.23 -15.80
N LYS A 126 6.43 -1.43 -16.80
CA LYS A 126 6.57 -0.51 -17.94
C LYS A 126 5.30 -0.46 -18.80
N GLU A 127 4.69 -1.62 -19.04
CA GLU A 127 3.43 -1.71 -19.79
C GLU A 127 2.31 -0.92 -19.10
N LEU A 128 2.04 -1.19 -17.81
CA LEU A 128 0.99 -0.52 -17.05
C LEU A 128 1.23 0.98 -16.97
N SER A 129 2.47 1.42 -16.72
CA SER A 129 2.81 2.85 -16.70
C SER A 129 2.50 3.52 -18.03
N LYS A 130 2.77 2.83 -19.15
CA LYS A 130 2.52 3.34 -20.50
C LYS A 130 1.04 3.33 -20.87
N ILE A 131 0.27 2.33 -20.43
CA ILE A 131 -1.16 2.26 -20.69
C ILE A 131 -1.90 3.34 -19.88
N VAL A 132 -1.59 3.49 -18.60
CA VAL A 132 -2.23 4.51 -17.75
C VAL A 132 -1.85 5.91 -18.24
N ASP A 133 -0.58 6.14 -18.58
CA ASP A 133 -0.08 7.40 -19.16
C ASP A 133 -0.47 8.64 -18.34
N ARG A 134 -0.26 8.55 -17.01
CA ARG A 134 -0.45 9.67 -16.08
C ARG A 134 0.71 9.75 -15.09
N PRO A 135 1.22 10.96 -14.79
CA PRO A 135 2.42 11.12 -13.97
C PRO A 135 2.20 10.80 -12.48
N ASN A 136 0.94 10.71 -12.05
CA ASN A 136 0.55 10.42 -10.68
C ASN A 136 0.19 8.95 -10.44
N VAL A 137 0.37 8.06 -11.42
CA VAL A 137 0.27 6.61 -11.21
C VAL A 137 1.46 6.09 -10.39
N LEU A 138 1.20 5.11 -9.53
CA LEU A 138 2.21 4.27 -8.89
C LEU A 138 2.03 2.83 -9.36
N ILE A 139 3.11 2.23 -9.86
CA ILE A 139 3.08 0.79 -10.12
C ILE A 139 3.35 0.07 -8.80
N LYS A 140 2.43 -0.79 -8.40
CA LYS A 140 2.50 -1.51 -7.15
C LYS A 140 3.17 -2.86 -7.37
N ILE A 141 4.29 -3.07 -6.67
CA ILE A 141 5.18 -4.24 -6.84
C ILE A 141 5.38 -4.90 -5.48
N PRO A 142 5.13 -6.21 -5.34
CA PRO A 142 5.32 -6.91 -4.06
C PRO A 142 6.80 -6.99 -3.68
N ALA A 143 7.10 -6.80 -2.40
CA ALA A 143 8.43 -6.90 -1.82
C ALA A 143 8.84 -8.35 -1.59
N THR A 144 8.70 -9.23 -2.57
CA THR A 144 9.35 -10.55 -2.52
C THR A 144 10.85 -10.39 -2.80
N LEU A 145 11.64 -11.45 -2.60
CA LEU A 145 13.05 -11.45 -3.01
C LEU A 145 13.24 -11.12 -4.49
N ALA A 146 12.37 -11.61 -5.37
CA ALA A 146 12.40 -11.31 -6.81
C ALA A 146 11.85 -9.90 -7.13
N GLY A 147 10.98 -9.37 -6.28
CA GLY A 147 10.43 -8.03 -6.40
C GLY A 147 11.44 -6.91 -6.12
N LEU A 148 12.40 -7.11 -5.20
CA LEU A 148 13.43 -6.11 -4.87
C LEU A 148 14.23 -5.62 -6.09
N PRO A 149 14.84 -6.50 -6.93
CA PRO A 149 15.50 -6.04 -8.15
C PRO A 149 14.51 -5.44 -9.17
N ALA A 150 13.26 -5.91 -9.21
CA ALA A 150 12.23 -5.35 -10.10
C ALA A 150 11.85 -3.91 -9.71
N ILE A 151 11.73 -3.62 -8.41
CA ILE A 151 11.52 -2.27 -7.87
C ILE A 151 12.66 -1.36 -8.29
N THR A 152 13.91 -1.81 -8.11
CA THR A 152 15.11 -1.06 -8.52
C THR A 152 15.08 -0.74 -10.01
N ALA A 153 14.81 -1.73 -10.85
CA ALA A 153 14.79 -1.57 -12.31
C ALA A 153 13.65 -0.67 -12.79
N THR A 154 12.48 -0.75 -12.15
CA THR A 154 11.32 0.08 -12.47
C THR A 154 11.57 1.55 -12.12
N LEU A 155 12.09 1.83 -10.92
CA LEU A 155 12.48 3.19 -10.52
C LEU A 155 13.57 3.76 -11.43
N ALA A 156 14.53 2.94 -11.86
CA ALA A 156 15.61 3.34 -12.76
C ALA A 156 15.14 3.85 -14.13
N GLU A 157 13.89 3.57 -14.49
CA GLU A 157 13.25 4.00 -15.74
C GLU A 157 12.37 5.25 -15.54
N GLY A 158 12.44 5.87 -14.36
CA GLY A 158 11.64 7.04 -14.00
C GLY A 158 10.21 6.73 -13.55
N ILE A 159 9.86 5.45 -13.37
CA ILE A 159 8.51 5.01 -12.99
C ILE A 159 8.39 5.01 -11.46
N SER A 160 7.34 5.65 -10.94
CA SER A 160 7.08 5.72 -9.50
C SER A 160 6.44 4.41 -9.00
N VAL A 161 6.86 3.94 -7.82
CA VAL A 161 6.53 2.59 -7.32
C VAL A 161 5.86 2.62 -5.94
N ASN A 162 4.76 1.92 -5.78
CA ASN A 162 4.21 1.54 -4.47
C ASN A 162 4.73 0.13 -4.12
N VAL A 163 5.67 0.02 -3.19
CA VAL A 163 6.15 -1.29 -2.77
C VAL A 163 5.15 -1.90 -1.80
N THR A 164 4.68 -3.14 -2.03
CA THR A 164 3.64 -3.79 -1.23
C THR A 164 4.10 -5.09 -0.56
N LEU A 165 3.26 -5.69 0.28
CA LEU A 165 3.53 -6.93 1.02
C LEU A 165 4.80 -6.87 1.89
N ILE A 166 5.01 -5.74 2.56
CA ILE A 166 6.12 -5.60 3.52
C ILE A 166 5.60 -5.95 4.92
N PHE A 167 6.17 -6.98 5.54
CA PHE A 167 5.74 -7.47 6.86
C PHE A 167 6.82 -7.42 7.93
N SER A 168 8.10 -7.43 7.55
CA SER A 168 9.23 -7.49 8.48
C SER A 168 10.18 -6.30 8.29
N LEU A 169 10.95 -6.00 9.34
CA LEU A 169 12.01 -4.98 9.29
C LEU A 169 13.11 -5.36 8.32
N GLU A 170 13.50 -6.64 8.26
CA GLU A 170 14.48 -7.15 7.30
C GLU A 170 14.02 -6.89 5.87
N ARG A 171 12.76 -7.21 5.56
CA ARG A 171 12.23 -6.95 4.22
C ARG A 171 12.18 -5.46 3.94
N TYR A 172 11.75 -4.66 4.91
CA TYR A 172 11.68 -3.21 4.74
C TYR A 172 13.05 -2.58 4.49
N GLU A 173 14.10 -3.05 5.18
CA GLU A 173 15.47 -2.65 4.90
C GLU A 173 15.86 -2.94 3.44
N GLY A 174 15.58 -4.15 2.97
CA GLY A 174 15.81 -4.52 1.56
C GLY A 174 15.03 -3.66 0.57
N VAL A 175 13.82 -3.23 0.92
CA VAL A 175 13.01 -2.30 0.11
C VAL A 175 13.64 -0.90 0.05
N ILE A 176 14.13 -0.37 1.18
CA ILE A 176 14.81 0.93 1.22
C ILE A 176 16.09 0.87 0.38
N ASP A 177 16.86 -0.20 0.51
CA ASP A 177 18.10 -0.38 -0.25
C ASP A 177 17.82 -0.48 -1.77
N ALA A 178 16.78 -1.21 -2.18
CA ALA A 178 16.32 -1.27 -3.57
C ALA A 178 15.84 0.09 -4.09
N PHE A 179 15.12 0.85 -3.26
CA PHE A 179 14.68 2.20 -3.59
C PHE A 179 15.86 3.15 -3.83
N VAL A 180 16.82 3.21 -2.91
CA VAL A 180 18.01 4.06 -3.03
C VAL A 180 18.82 3.68 -4.28
N ALA A 181 18.98 2.38 -4.56
CA ALA A 181 19.63 1.91 -5.76
C ALA A 181 18.86 2.31 -7.04
N GLY A 182 17.54 2.21 -7.02
CA GLY A 182 16.66 2.59 -8.14
C GLY A 182 16.75 4.06 -8.48
N ILE A 183 16.66 4.95 -7.47
CA ILE A 183 16.81 6.40 -7.65
C ILE A 183 18.21 6.77 -8.14
N THR A 184 19.25 6.10 -7.62
CA THR A 184 20.63 6.30 -8.08
C THR A 184 20.75 5.99 -9.58
N LYS A 185 20.24 4.84 -10.01
CA LYS A 185 20.24 4.45 -11.43
C LYS A 185 19.38 5.36 -12.29
N ALA A 186 18.24 5.81 -11.78
CA ALA A 186 17.38 6.76 -12.50
C ALA A 186 18.13 8.06 -12.81
N ARG A 187 18.88 8.58 -11.83
CA ARG A 187 19.77 9.74 -12.00
C ARG A 187 20.84 9.48 -13.05
N GLU A 188 21.50 8.32 -13.00
CA GLU A 188 22.53 7.91 -13.96
C GLU A 188 21.98 7.76 -15.39
N ASN A 189 20.75 7.30 -15.52
CA ASN A 189 20.02 7.16 -16.78
C ASN A 189 19.48 8.52 -17.31
N GLY A 190 19.68 9.61 -16.58
CA GLY A 190 19.27 10.96 -16.99
C GLY A 190 17.80 11.30 -16.70
N HIS A 191 17.11 10.52 -15.86
CA HIS A 191 15.76 10.85 -15.41
C HIS A 191 15.78 11.97 -14.34
N ASP A 192 14.74 12.81 -14.36
CA ASP A 192 14.49 13.81 -13.32
C ASP A 192 13.98 13.12 -12.05
N ILE A 193 14.88 12.86 -11.12
CA ILE A 193 14.59 12.14 -9.87
C ILE A 193 13.65 12.91 -8.92
N SER A 194 13.44 14.20 -9.15
CA SER A 194 12.47 14.99 -8.36
C SER A 194 11.01 14.62 -8.68
N LYS A 195 10.77 13.95 -9.80
CA LYS A 195 9.43 13.48 -10.20
C LYS A 195 9.15 12.04 -9.78
N ILE A 196 10.19 11.28 -9.44
CA ILE A 196 10.07 9.88 -9.04
C ILE A 196 9.68 9.84 -7.56
N HIS A 197 8.60 9.12 -7.26
CA HIS A 197 8.10 8.96 -5.91
C HIS A 197 7.94 7.47 -5.58
N SER A 198 7.99 7.17 -4.30
CA SER A 198 7.70 5.83 -3.84
C SER A 198 7.10 5.84 -2.44
N VAL A 199 6.26 4.84 -2.18
CA VAL A 199 5.74 4.52 -0.85
C VAL A 199 6.06 3.06 -0.56
N ALA A 200 6.27 2.75 0.72
CA ALA A 200 6.53 1.39 1.20
C ALA A 200 5.36 0.91 2.07
N SER A 201 4.43 0.16 1.46
CA SER A 201 3.23 -0.36 2.08
C SER A 201 3.56 -1.49 3.07
N PHE A 202 3.75 -1.09 4.32
CA PHE A 202 4.02 -1.92 5.47
C PHE A 202 2.70 -2.36 6.13
N PHE A 203 2.45 -3.67 6.13
CA PHE A 203 1.17 -4.24 6.55
C PHE A 203 1.07 -4.32 8.07
N VAL A 204 -0.05 -3.85 8.61
CA VAL A 204 -0.29 -3.73 10.05
C VAL A 204 -1.14 -4.90 10.56
N SER A 205 -2.45 -4.91 10.32
CA SER A 205 -3.37 -5.82 11.01
C SER A 205 -3.10 -7.31 10.80
N ARG A 206 -2.47 -7.69 9.68
CA ARG A 206 -2.15 -9.09 9.39
C ARG A 206 -1.13 -9.66 10.39
N VAL A 207 -0.23 -8.81 10.90
CA VAL A 207 0.77 -9.18 11.90
C VAL A 207 0.11 -9.59 13.21
N ASP A 208 -0.82 -8.77 13.73
CA ASP A 208 -1.58 -9.15 14.93
C ASP A 208 -2.45 -10.38 14.69
N THR A 209 -3.10 -10.49 13.53
CA THR A 209 -3.94 -11.66 13.22
C THR A 209 -3.15 -12.98 13.35
N GLU A 210 -1.94 -13.04 12.78
CA GLU A 210 -1.10 -14.24 12.83
C GLU A 210 -0.50 -14.45 14.22
N ILE A 211 0.06 -13.40 14.84
CA ILE A 211 0.71 -13.50 16.15
C ILE A 211 -0.30 -13.81 17.25
N ASP A 212 -1.47 -13.18 17.25
CA ASP A 212 -2.52 -13.44 18.25
C ASP A 212 -3.04 -14.87 18.16
N ALA A 213 -3.09 -15.45 16.95
CA ALA A 213 -3.41 -16.86 16.75
C ALA A 213 -2.34 -17.78 17.34
N ARG A 214 -1.05 -17.45 17.19
CA ARG A 214 0.06 -18.21 17.82
C ARG A 214 0.06 -18.04 19.35
N LEU A 215 -0.14 -16.83 19.87
CA LEU A 215 -0.26 -16.55 21.30
C LEU A 215 -1.44 -17.32 21.92
N SER A 216 -2.56 -17.41 21.23
CA SER A 216 -3.71 -18.23 21.66
C SER A 216 -3.38 -19.71 21.75
N LYS A 217 -2.55 -20.24 20.84
CA LYS A 217 -2.09 -21.64 20.87
C LYS A 217 -1.11 -21.90 22.01
N ILE A 218 -0.27 -20.91 22.37
CA ILE A 218 0.63 -20.98 23.53
C ILE A 218 -0.19 -20.99 24.83
N GLY A 219 -1.18 -20.11 24.93
CA GLY A 219 -2.23 -20.20 25.95
C GLY A 219 -1.84 -19.81 27.37
N THR A 220 -0.63 -19.29 27.62
CA THR A 220 -0.24 -18.75 28.94
C THR A 220 -0.81 -17.35 29.17
N ASP A 221 -0.91 -16.93 30.43
CA ASP A 221 -1.37 -15.57 30.76
C ASP A 221 -0.43 -14.51 30.19
N GLU A 222 0.88 -14.77 30.20
CA GLU A 222 1.90 -13.90 29.61
C GLU A 222 1.73 -13.78 28.09
N ALA A 223 1.45 -14.88 27.38
CA ALA A 223 1.22 -14.86 25.95
C ALA A 223 -0.08 -14.13 25.60
N ASN A 224 -1.16 -14.38 26.34
CA ASN A 224 -2.43 -13.69 26.12
C ASN A 224 -2.33 -12.18 26.38
N ALA A 225 -1.50 -11.75 27.33
CA ALA A 225 -1.28 -10.34 27.61
C ALA A 225 -0.58 -9.57 26.47
N LEU A 226 0.08 -10.28 25.53
CA LEU A 226 0.79 -9.69 24.40
C LEU A 226 -0.08 -9.49 23.15
N LYS A 227 -1.33 -9.98 23.14
CA LYS A 227 -2.23 -9.88 21.99
C LYS A 227 -2.50 -8.42 21.59
N GLY A 228 -2.58 -8.18 20.28
CA GLY A 228 -2.85 -6.85 19.69
C GLY A 228 -1.70 -5.84 19.84
N ARG A 229 -0.52 -6.27 20.28
CA ARG A 229 0.64 -5.37 20.48
C ARG A 229 1.64 -5.42 19.34
N ALA A 230 1.67 -6.52 18.57
CA ALA A 230 2.76 -6.83 17.67
C ALA A 230 2.78 -5.92 16.44
N ALA A 231 1.62 -5.69 15.81
CA ALA A 231 1.52 -4.90 14.59
C ALA A 231 1.96 -3.44 14.79
N ILE A 232 1.48 -2.80 15.86
CA ILE A 232 1.85 -1.41 16.19
C ILE A 232 3.34 -1.34 16.56
N ALA A 233 3.84 -2.28 17.36
CA ALA A 233 5.28 -2.35 17.67
C ALA A 233 6.13 -2.51 16.40
N ASN A 234 5.71 -3.36 15.47
CA ASN A 234 6.40 -3.62 14.21
C ASN A 234 6.47 -2.35 13.35
N ALA A 235 5.34 -1.67 13.16
CA ALA A 235 5.27 -0.43 12.39
C ALA A 235 6.09 0.71 13.04
N ARG A 236 6.12 0.79 14.37
CA ARG A 236 6.96 1.76 15.10
C ARG A 236 8.46 1.52 14.84
N LEU A 237 8.89 0.26 14.86
CA LEU A 237 10.28 -0.09 14.54
C LEU A 237 10.59 0.12 13.04
N ALA A 238 9.62 -0.08 12.14
CA ALA A 238 9.77 0.24 10.73
C ALA A 238 10.00 1.75 10.55
N TYR A 239 9.22 2.59 11.24
CA TYR A 239 9.44 4.04 11.19
C TYR A 239 10.80 4.45 11.76
N GLN A 240 11.28 3.80 12.83
CA GLN A 240 12.63 4.02 13.35
C GLN A 240 13.70 3.72 12.29
N LEU A 241 13.56 2.60 11.56
CA LEU A 241 14.46 2.23 10.47
C LEU A 241 14.42 3.27 9.34
N PHE A 242 13.23 3.77 8.99
CA PHE A 242 13.06 4.87 8.04
C PHE A 242 13.85 6.11 8.48
N GLU A 243 13.66 6.59 9.72
CA GLU A 243 14.40 7.75 10.23
C GLU A 243 15.91 7.56 10.14
N GLN A 244 16.41 6.37 10.49
CA GLN A 244 17.84 6.06 10.47
C GLN A 244 18.41 6.03 9.04
N LYS A 245 17.73 5.34 8.11
CA LYS A 245 18.21 5.18 6.73
C LYS A 245 18.16 6.50 5.96
N PHE A 246 17.11 7.30 6.15
CA PHE A 246 16.93 8.59 5.50
C PHE A 246 17.64 9.75 6.21
N ALA A 247 18.33 9.51 7.34
CA ALA A 247 19.31 10.44 7.91
C ALA A 247 20.76 10.15 7.45
N GLY A 248 20.99 9.07 6.69
CA GLY A 248 22.32 8.64 6.28
C GLY A 248 22.96 9.48 5.17
N ALA A 249 24.29 9.40 5.05
CA ALA A 249 25.07 10.14 4.05
C ALA A 249 24.67 9.80 2.60
N LYS A 250 24.42 8.52 2.30
CA LYS A 250 23.98 8.07 0.97
C LYS A 250 22.67 8.74 0.55
N TRP A 251 21.70 8.81 1.46
CA TRP A 251 20.43 9.47 1.18
C TRP A 251 20.60 10.98 1.04
N SER A 252 21.42 11.60 1.91
CA SER A 252 21.64 13.05 1.91
C SER A 252 22.14 13.57 0.55
N GLU A 253 22.98 12.80 -0.16
CA GLU A 253 23.43 13.16 -1.51
C GLU A 253 22.27 13.16 -2.53
N LEU A 254 21.44 12.11 -2.53
CA LEU A 254 20.29 12.01 -3.43
C LEU A 254 19.25 13.10 -3.12
N ALA A 255 18.98 13.35 -1.84
CA ALA A 255 18.08 14.40 -1.40
C ALA A 255 18.56 15.79 -1.84
N ALA A 256 19.87 16.07 -1.73
CA ALA A 256 20.46 17.31 -2.23
C ALA A 256 20.36 17.46 -3.76
N ALA A 257 20.28 16.33 -4.48
CA ALA A 257 20.01 16.29 -5.92
C ALA A 257 18.50 16.33 -6.28
N GLY A 258 17.61 16.50 -5.29
CA GLY A 258 16.17 16.66 -5.49
C GLY A 258 15.34 15.37 -5.36
N ALA A 259 15.92 14.25 -4.90
CA ALA A 259 15.16 13.02 -4.70
C ALA A 259 14.13 13.14 -3.55
N ASN A 260 12.98 12.48 -3.73
CA ASN A 260 11.92 12.41 -2.72
C ASN A 260 12.10 11.17 -1.83
N PRO A 261 11.99 11.26 -0.49
CA PRO A 261 12.11 10.09 0.36
C PRO A 261 10.99 9.08 0.11
N GLN A 262 11.30 7.79 0.16
CA GLN A 262 10.27 6.74 0.13
C GLN A 262 9.52 6.73 1.46
N ARG A 263 8.26 7.16 1.43
CA ARG A 263 7.44 7.31 2.65
C ARG A 263 6.97 5.94 3.14
N PRO A 264 7.03 5.66 4.45
CA PRO A 264 6.31 4.52 5.03
C PRO A 264 4.81 4.71 4.77
N LEU A 265 4.15 3.65 4.29
CA LEU A 265 2.71 3.59 4.12
C LEU A 265 2.16 2.47 5.00
N TRP A 266 1.28 2.80 5.93
CA TRP A 266 0.61 1.80 6.78
C TRP A 266 -0.56 1.20 6.00
N ALA A 267 -0.43 -0.07 5.63
CA ALA A 267 -1.43 -0.82 4.87
C ALA A 267 -2.13 -1.86 5.74
N SER A 268 -3.31 -2.31 5.30
CA SER A 268 -4.14 -3.23 6.09
C SER A 268 -4.40 -2.69 7.50
N THR A 269 -4.85 -1.43 7.60
CA THR A 269 -5.08 -0.73 8.87
C THR A 269 -6.51 -0.85 9.37
N GLY A 270 -7.37 -1.60 8.65
CA GLY A 270 -8.67 -2.00 9.18
C GLY A 270 -8.54 -3.11 10.21
N VAL A 271 -8.98 -2.84 11.44
CA VAL A 271 -8.98 -3.78 12.58
C VAL A 271 -9.78 -5.04 12.26
N LYS A 272 -9.26 -6.20 12.70
CA LYS A 272 -9.82 -7.53 12.41
C LYS A 272 -10.50 -8.17 13.63
N ASP A 273 -10.05 -7.83 14.83
CA ASP A 273 -10.65 -8.30 16.08
C ASP A 273 -11.62 -7.23 16.62
N PRO A 274 -12.92 -7.54 16.79
CA PRO A 274 -13.90 -6.58 17.30
C PRO A 274 -13.67 -6.15 18.77
N ASN A 275 -12.76 -6.81 19.50
CA ASN A 275 -12.38 -6.42 20.86
C ASN A 275 -11.35 -5.28 20.89
N TYR A 276 -10.76 -4.95 19.74
CA TYR A 276 -9.82 -3.84 19.64
C TYR A 276 -10.53 -2.56 19.21
N ASP A 277 -9.97 -1.42 19.64
CA ASP A 277 -10.37 -0.09 19.15
C ASP A 277 -10.20 -0.07 17.62
N ASP A 278 -11.29 0.17 16.89
CA ASP A 278 -11.35 0.11 15.42
C ASP A 278 -10.57 1.24 14.72
N THR A 279 -10.07 2.21 15.50
CA THR A 279 -9.19 3.30 15.05
C THR A 279 -7.70 3.07 15.33
N GLN A 280 -7.33 2.05 16.14
CA GLN A 280 -5.98 1.93 16.72
C GLN A 280 -4.85 1.96 15.68
N TYR A 281 -5.01 1.30 14.54
CA TYR A 281 -3.97 1.23 13.49
C TYR A 281 -3.84 2.52 12.67
N VAL A 282 -4.67 3.53 12.96
CA VAL A 282 -4.51 4.89 12.46
C VAL A 282 -3.95 5.77 13.58
N VAL A 283 -4.62 5.83 14.73
CA VAL A 283 -4.28 6.80 15.79
C VAL A 283 -2.97 6.48 16.54
N GLU A 284 -2.55 5.21 16.59
CA GLU A 284 -1.27 4.80 17.20
C GLU A 284 -0.09 4.86 16.23
N LEU A 285 -0.34 5.12 14.95
CA LEU A 285 0.66 5.14 13.87
C LEU A 285 0.76 6.51 13.19
N VAL A 286 0.56 7.58 13.96
CA VAL A 286 0.67 8.96 13.48
C VAL A 286 2.12 9.41 13.57
N ALA A 287 2.72 9.75 12.44
CA ALA A 287 4.06 10.32 12.37
C ALA A 287 4.27 11.13 11.08
N PRO A 288 5.15 12.15 11.10
CA PRO A 288 5.45 12.93 9.90
C PRO A 288 5.94 12.08 8.74
N ASN A 289 5.60 12.49 7.52
CA ASN A 289 6.04 11.86 6.27
C ASN A 289 5.57 10.41 6.09
N THR A 290 4.43 10.04 6.67
CA THR A 290 3.81 8.72 6.46
C THR A 290 2.54 8.84 5.62
N VAL A 291 2.10 7.71 5.09
CA VAL A 291 0.79 7.52 4.48
C VAL A 291 0.05 6.47 5.31
N ASN A 292 -1.27 6.59 5.46
CA ASN A 292 -2.11 5.48 5.90
C ASN A 292 -3.10 5.18 4.77
N THR A 293 -3.09 3.96 4.24
CA THR A 293 -4.14 3.52 3.30
C THR A 293 -5.13 2.65 4.07
N ALA A 294 -6.37 3.11 4.11
CA ALA A 294 -7.39 2.53 4.98
C ALA A 294 -8.67 2.25 4.18
N PRO A 295 -9.39 1.15 4.51
CA PRO A 295 -10.76 0.96 4.05
C PRO A 295 -11.66 2.12 4.50
N GLU A 296 -12.68 2.46 3.72
CA GLU A 296 -13.58 3.57 4.03
C GLU A 296 -14.19 3.47 5.43
N LYS A 297 -14.58 2.27 5.87
CA LYS A 297 -15.12 2.05 7.23
C LYS A 297 -14.16 2.47 8.35
N THR A 298 -12.85 2.32 8.14
CA THR A 298 -11.84 2.71 9.12
C THR A 298 -11.62 4.22 9.09
N ILE A 299 -11.67 4.83 7.91
CA ILE A 299 -11.67 6.29 7.75
C ILE A 299 -12.87 6.89 8.50
N ASP A 300 -14.05 6.28 8.36
CA ASP A 300 -15.28 6.72 9.03
C ASP A 300 -15.21 6.60 10.55
N ALA A 301 -14.67 5.49 11.07
CA ALA A 301 -14.45 5.32 12.50
C ALA A 301 -13.52 6.41 13.08
N VAL A 302 -12.41 6.70 12.38
CA VAL A 302 -11.48 7.77 12.79
C VAL A 302 -12.16 9.14 12.71
N ALA A 303 -12.96 9.40 11.68
CA ALA A 303 -13.69 10.67 11.55
C ALA A 303 -14.71 10.87 12.69
N ASP A 304 -15.41 9.80 13.09
CA ASP A 304 -16.45 9.82 14.11
C ASP A 304 -15.89 9.96 15.54
N HIS A 305 -14.88 9.14 15.90
CA HIS A 305 -14.42 9.03 17.28
C HIS A 305 -12.90 8.83 17.44
N GLY A 306 -12.10 9.02 16.39
CA GLY A 306 -10.65 8.99 16.49
C GLY A 306 -10.07 10.12 17.35
N VAL A 307 -8.96 9.86 18.04
CA VAL A 307 -8.27 10.87 18.88
C VAL A 307 -6.82 11.06 18.41
N ILE A 308 -6.57 12.16 17.69
CA ILE A 308 -5.23 12.49 17.18
C ILE A 308 -4.40 13.16 18.28
N ARG A 309 -3.25 12.56 18.61
CA ARG A 309 -2.38 12.98 19.74
C ARG A 309 -1.01 13.47 19.29
N GLY A 310 -0.93 13.98 18.06
CA GLY A 310 0.34 14.33 17.41
C GLY A 310 1.12 13.07 17.00
N ASN A 311 2.45 13.13 17.06
CA ASN A 311 3.31 11.99 16.72
C ASN A 311 3.21 10.90 17.81
N THR A 312 2.56 9.77 17.49
CA THR A 312 2.34 8.62 18.39
C THR A 312 3.35 7.49 18.18
N ILE A 313 4.29 7.67 17.25
CA ILE A 313 5.38 6.71 16.98
C ILE A 313 6.66 7.12 17.70
N GLN A 314 7.07 8.38 17.61
CA GLN A 314 8.34 8.83 18.16
C GLN A 314 8.36 8.67 19.69
N GLY A 315 9.49 8.16 20.22
CA GLY A 315 9.65 7.89 21.65
C GLY A 315 9.15 6.51 22.11
N THR A 316 8.56 5.70 21.22
CA THR A 316 8.01 4.38 21.56
C THR A 316 8.94 3.20 21.20
N TYR A 317 10.07 3.45 20.53
CA TYR A 317 10.92 2.39 19.96
C TYR A 317 11.44 1.39 21.00
N GLY A 318 11.82 1.86 22.19
CA GLY A 318 12.25 0.98 23.27
C GLY A 318 11.14 0.03 23.74
N ALA A 319 9.90 0.53 23.86
CA ALA A 319 8.75 -0.29 24.21
C ALA A 319 8.40 -1.28 23.08
N ALA A 320 8.46 -0.84 21.82
CA ALA A 320 8.22 -1.69 20.67
C ALA A 320 9.25 -2.84 20.57
N SER A 321 10.54 -2.54 20.79
CA SER A 321 11.60 -3.55 20.87
C SER A 321 11.36 -4.53 22.03
N ALA A 322 10.93 -4.03 23.19
CA ALA A 322 10.60 -4.88 24.33
C ALA A 322 9.39 -5.80 24.06
N THR A 323 8.39 -5.34 23.29
CA THR A 323 7.28 -6.19 22.83
C THR A 323 7.80 -7.36 22.00
N PHE A 324 8.71 -7.12 21.05
CA PHE A 324 9.29 -8.17 20.22
C PHE A 324 10.11 -9.17 21.06
N SER A 325 10.94 -8.70 21.99
CA SER A 325 11.66 -9.59 22.90
C SER A 325 10.72 -10.41 23.80
N ALA A 326 9.58 -9.85 24.20
CA ALA A 326 8.58 -10.57 24.99
C ALA A 326 7.86 -11.64 24.15
N LEU A 327 7.55 -11.36 22.88
CA LEU A 327 6.96 -12.34 21.95
C LEU A 327 7.89 -13.56 21.77
N GLU A 328 9.18 -13.32 21.54
CA GLU A 328 10.17 -14.41 21.46
C GLU A 328 10.29 -15.18 22.78
N ALA A 329 10.29 -14.47 23.92
CA ALA A 329 10.39 -15.09 25.24
C ALA A 329 9.23 -16.03 25.58
N VAL A 330 8.02 -15.76 25.07
CA VAL A 330 6.87 -16.66 25.20
C VAL A 330 6.81 -17.74 24.12
N GLY A 331 7.79 -17.77 23.20
CA GLY A 331 7.96 -18.84 22.20
C GLY A 331 7.36 -18.54 20.82
N VAL A 332 7.10 -17.28 20.46
CA VAL A 332 6.70 -16.93 19.09
C VAL A 332 7.94 -16.94 18.18
N ASP A 333 7.94 -17.81 17.17
CA ASP A 333 8.92 -17.82 16.09
C ASP A 333 8.60 -16.68 15.09
N LEU A 334 9.21 -15.51 15.30
CA LEU A 334 8.98 -14.32 14.47
C LEU A 334 9.48 -14.47 13.02
N PRO A 335 10.66 -15.05 12.74
CA PRO A 335 11.06 -15.36 11.37
C PRO A 335 10.00 -16.19 10.63
N ASP A 336 9.46 -17.23 11.26
CA ASP A 336 8.41 -18.05 10.65
C ASP A 336 7.09 -17.27 10.47
N VAL A 337 6.70 -16.42 11.44
CA VAL A 337 5.53 -15.50 11.28
C VAL A 337 5.65 -14.70 9.99
N PHE A 338 6.79 -14.04 9.78
CA PHE A 338 6.95 -13.15 8.64
C PHE A 338 7.05 -13.91 7.31
N ALA A 339 7.64 -15.10 7.31
CA ALA A 339 7.65 -15.97 6.14
C ALA A 339 6.23 -16.42 5.75
N VAL A 340 5.41 -16.82 6.74
CA VAL A 340 3.99 -17.18 6.53
C VAL A 340 3.21 -15.99 5.99
N LEU A 341 3.38 -14.79 6.56
CA LEU A 341 2.68 -13.58 6.12
C LEU A 341 3.04 -13.19 4.67
N GLU A 342 4.29 -13.33 4.27
CA GLU A 342 4.73 -13.08 2.89
C GLU A 342 4.10 -14.10 1.93
N SER A 343 4.23 -15.40 2.20
CA SER A 343 3.69 -16.47 1.35
C SER A 343 2.17 -16.40 1.22
N GLU A 344 1.45 -16.33 2.34
CA GLU A 344 -0.01 -16.20 2.31
C GLU A 344 -0.47 -14.88 1.68
N GLY A 345 0.35 -13.83 1.79
CA GLY A 345 0.07 -12.55 1.16
C GLY A 345 0.01 -12.65 -0.36
N VAL A 346 1.01 -13.33 -0.95
CA VAL A 346 1.07 -13.62 -2.39
C VAL A 346 -0.07 -14.56 -2.80
N ASP A 347 -0.28 -15.67 -2.07
CA ASP A 347 -1.30 -16.66 -2.41
C ASP A 347 -2.72 -16.07 -2.40
N LYS A 348 -3.03 -15.20 -1.41
CA LYS A 348 -4.33 -14.51 -1.35
C LYS A 348 -4.54 -13.59 -2.55
N PHE A 349 -3.48 -12.91 -3.02
CA PHE A 349 -3.57 -12.05 -4.20
C PHE A 349 -3.70 -12.84 -5.50
N VAL A 350 -2.98 -13.96 -5.65
CA VAL A 350 -3.15 -14.89 -6.79
C VAL A 350 -4.59 -15.39 -6.85
N LYS A 351 -5.14 -15.86 -5.72
CA LYS A 351 -6.53 -16.32 -5.67
C LYS A 351 -7.53 -15.24 -6.05
N SER A 352 -7.38 -14.02 -5.53
CA SER A 352 -8.26 -12.90 -5.90
C SER A 352 -8.11 -12.51 -7.38
N TRP A 353 -6.93 -12.70 -7.98
CA TRP A 353 -6.72 -12.49 -9.40
C TRP A 353 -7.46 -13.53 -10.25
N GLU A 354 -7.43 -14.81 -9.84
CA GLU A 354 -8.20 -15.87 -10.51
C GLU A 354 -9.72 -15.61 -10.42
N GLU A 355 -10.21 -15.14 -9.27
CA GLU A 355 -11.62 -14.74 -9.07
C GLU A 355 -12.01 -13.56 -9.97
N LEU A 356 -11.12 -12.58 -10.11
CA LEU A 356 -11.26 -11.46 -11.04
C LEU A 356 -11.35 -11.93 -12.49
N GLN A 357 -10.40 -12.74 -12.95
CA GLN A 357 -10.40 -13.31 -14.29
C GLN A 357 -11.66 -14.13 -14.56
N ALA A 358 -12.10 -14.95 -13.61
CA ALA A 358 -13.34 -15.73 -13.73
C ALA A 358 -14.59 -14.84 -13.83
N THR A 359 -14.59 -13.68 -13.17
CA THR A 359 -15.69 -12.71 -13.23
C THR A 359 -15.73 -12.04 -14.60
N VAL A 360 -14.59 -11.54 -15.08
CA VAL A 360 -14.50 -10.91 -16.41
C VAL A 360 -14.79 -11.90 -17.53
N ALA A 361 -14.35 -13.16 -17.41
CA ALA A 361 -14.66 -14.20 -18.38
C ALA A 361 -16.17 -14.44 -18.54
N LYS A 362 -16.94 -14.37 -17.44
CA LYS A 362 -18.41 -14.46 -17.50
C LYS A 362 -19.02 -13.23 -18.18
N SER A 363 -18.52 -12.03 -17.86
CA SER A 363 -19.00 -10.79 -18.46
C SER A 363 -18.74 -10.73 -19.97
N LEU A 364 -17.60 -11.24 -20.44
CA LEU A 364 -17.27 -11.30 -21.88
C LEU A 364 -18.09 -12.34 -22.66
N ALA A 365 -18.67 -13.32 -21.97
CA ALA A 365 -19.46 -14.40 -22.57
C ALA A 365 -20.97 -14.15 -22.53
N SER A 366 -21.40 -13.08 -21.86
CA SER A 366 -22.79 -12.63 -21.79
C SER A 366 -23.14 -11.80 -23.02
#